data_AF-A0A523JEX5-F1
#
_entry.id   AF-A0A523JEX5-F1
#
_cell.length_a   1.000
_cell.length_b   1.000
_cell.length_c   1.000
_cell.angle_alpha   90.00
_cell.angle_beta   90.00
_cell.angle_gamma   90.00
#
_symmetry.space_group_name_H-M   'P 1'
#
loop_
_entity.id
_entity.type
_entity.pdbx_description
1 polymer ?
#
loop_
_entity_poly.entity_id
_entity_poly.type
_entity_poly.pdbx_seq_one_letter_code
_entity_poly.pdbx_strand_id
1 'polypeptide(L)' 'MKLGGVVKPEGMHIIVGQDIAVTSNYEKGSNVDSEGKPMEVSIRATNTFRKEDGKYKMIGHHTDLLPFLQK' A
#
# COMPACT_ATOMS: atom_id res chain seq x y z
N MET A 1 11.15 9.68 -17.49
CA MET A 1 9.86 9.12 -17.03
C MET A 1 9.12 10.20 -16.28
N LYS A 2 7.86 10.50 -16.65
CA LYS A 2 7.00 11.32 -15.80
C LYS A 2 6.54 10.42 -14.65
N LEU A 3 7.12 10.61 -13.46
CA LEU A 3 6.56 10.01 -12.25
C LEU A 3 5.19 10.65 -12.04
N GLY A 4 4.15 9.87 -12.31
CA GLY A 4 2.75 10.24 -12.15
C GLY A 4 2.01 9.05 -11.56
N GLY A 5 0.79 9.30 -11.11
CA GLY A 5 -0.05 8.29 -10.49
C GLY A 5 -0.48 8.68 -9.09
N VAL A 6 -1.59 8.12 -8.66
CA VAL A 6 -2.20 8.38 -7.35
C VAL A 6 -2.46 7.02 -6.73
N VAL A 7 -2.06 6.85 -5.47
CA VAL A 7 -2.46 5.69 -4.67
C VAL A 7 -3.27 6.19 -3.49
N LYS A 8 -4.41 5.54 -3.25
CA LYS A 8 -5.28 5.80 -2.11
C LYS A 8 -5.45 4.51 -1.31
N PRO A 9 -5.32 4.59 0.02
CA PRO A 9 -5.72 3.48 0.87
C PRO A 9 -7.24 3.41 0.95
N GLU A 10 -7.79 2.20 0.85
CA GLU A 10 -9.20 1.91 1.08
C GLU A 10 -9.37 0.76 2.06
N GLY A 11 -10.42 0.81 2.89
CA GLY A 11 -10.68 -0.24 3.88
C GLY A 11 -9.58 -0.33 4.94
N MET A 12 -9.17 0.80 5.49
CA MET A 12 -8.10 0.85 6.50
C MET A 12 -8.51 0.16 7.80
N HIS A 13 -7.75 -0.86 8.18
CA HIS A 13 -7.76 -1.46 9.51
C HIS A 13 -6.41 -1.20 10.17
N ILE A 14 -6.41 -0.73 11.42
CA ILE A 14 -5.20 -0.31 12.14
C ILE A 14 -5.19 -0.97 13.52
N ILE A 15 -4.09 -1.64 13.83
CA ILE A 15 -3.80 -2.19 15.15
C ILE A 15 -2.55 -1.49 15.68
N VAL A 16 -2.65 -0.88 16.86
CA VAL A 16 -1.55 -0.13 17.47
C VAL A 16 -1.16 -0.80 18.78
N GLY A 17 0.06 -1.33 18.84
CA GLY A 17 0.72 -1.76 20.07
C GLY A 17 1.62 -0.65 20.64
N GLN A 18 2.42 -1.01 21.64
CA GLN A 18 3.33 -0.06 22.30
C GLN A 18 4.43 0.44 21.35
N ASP A 19 5.14 -0.49 20.71
CA ASP A 19 6.28 -0.20 19.83
C ASP A 19 6.04 -0.57 18.36
N ILE A 20 5.02 -1.39 18.09
CA ILE A 20 4.68 -1.89 16.77
C ILE A 20 3.25 -1.52 16.43
N ALA A 21 3.01 -1.06 15.21
CA ALA A 21 1.68 -0.91 14.63
C ALA A 21 1.59 -1.69 13.33
N VAL A 22 0.39 -2.20 13.02
CA VAL A 22 0.11 -2.91 11.77
C VAL A 22 -1.10 -2.27 11.12
N THR A 23 -1.02 -2.01 9.82
CA THR A 23 -2.19 -1.66 9.00
C THR A 23 -2.50 -2.77 8.01
N SER A 24 -3.77 -3.02 7.78
CA SER A 24 -4.24 -3.82 6.66
C SER A 24 -5.25 -3.01 5.85
N ASN A 25 -5.05 -2.94 4.54
CA ASN A 25 -5.88 -2.15 3.64
C ASN A 25 -5.75 -2.64 2.20
N TYR A 26 -6.57 -2.07 1.32
CA TYR A 26 -6.35 -2.11 -0.11
C TYR A 26 -5.59 -0.85 -0.54
N GLU A 27 -4.54 -0.99 -1.33
CA GLU A 27 -3.87 0.12 -2.01
C GLU A 27 -4.43 0.19 -3.43
N LYS A 28 -5.29 1.18 -3.68
CA LYS A 28 -5.88 1.42 -5.00
C LYS A 28 -5.12 2.53 -5.69
N GLY A 29 -4.46 2.18 -6.79
CA GLY A 29 -3.63 3.08 -7.55
C GLY A 29 -4.11 3.27 -8.97
N SER A 30 -3.88 4.45 -9.55
CA SER A 30 -3.93 4.67 -10.98
C SER A 30 -2.58 5.21 -11.46
N ASN A 31 -2.10 4.70 -12.59
CA ASN A 31 -0.86 5.14 -13.22
C ASN A 31 -0.99 5.10 -14.75
N VAL A 32 0.04 5.53 -15.47
CA VAL A 32 0.20 5.32 -16.91
C VAL A 32 1.36 4.36 -17.16
N ASP A 33 1.17 3.43 -18.08
CA ASP A 33 2.23 2.51 -18.50
C ASP A 33 3.26 3.19 -19.42
N SER A 34 4.25 2.43 -19.90
CA SER A 34 5.28 2.94 -20.81
C SER A 34 4.74 3.39 -22.16
N GLU A 35 3.53 2.99 -22.54
CA GLU A 35 2.83 3.38 -23.78
C GLU A 35 1.85 4.54 -23.53
N GLY A 36 1.75 5.04 -22.30
CA GLY A 36 0.84 6.11 -21.91
C GLY A 36 -0.59 5.64 -21.65
N LYS A 37 -0.86 4.34 -21.57
CA LYS A 37 -2.20 3.80 -21.29
C LYS A 37 -2.46 3.80 -19.78
N PRO A 38 -3.70 4.12 -19.35
CA PRO A 38 -4.08 4.01 -17.95
C PRO A 38 -3.94 2.57 -17.43
N MET A 39 -3.35 2.43 -16.26
CA MET A 39 -3.23 1.18 -15.53
C MET A 39 -3.80 1.39 -14.12
N GLU A 40 -4.79 0.59 -13.78
CA GLU A 40 -5.32 0.51 -12.42
C GLU A 40 -4.58 -0.57 -11.64
N VAL A 41 -4.28 -0.28 -10.38
CA VAL A 41 -3.63 -1.17 -9.44
C VAL A 41 -4.57 -1.34 -8.25
N SER A 42 -4.81 -2.58 -7.84
CA SER A 42 -5.51 -2.87 -6.60
C SER A 42 -4.85 -4.04 -5.90
N ILE A 43 -4.17 -3.76 -4.80
CA ILE A 43 -3.43 -4.76 -4.03
C ILE A 43 -3.90 -4.77 -2.60
N ARG A 44 -3.87 -5.94 -1.97
CA ARG A 44 -4.00 -6.05 -0.52
C ARG A 44 -2.62 -5.79 0.08
N ALA A 45 -2.58 -4.96 1.12
CA ALA A 45 -1.35 -4.62 1.83
C ALA A 45 -1.47 -4.95 3.32
N THR A 46 -0.38 -5.48 3.89
CA THR A 46 -0.12 -5.51 5.32
C THR A 46 1.17 -4.74 5.59
N ASN A 47 1.06 -3.64 6.33
CA ASN A 47 2.17 -2.74 6.59
C ASN A 47 2.50 -2.78 8.07
N THR A 48 3.76 -3.06 8.39
CA THR A 48 4.26 -3.08 9.77
C THR A 48 5.09 -1.84 10.01
N PHE A 49 4.80 -1.15 11.11
CA PHE A 49 5.51 0.05 11.54
C PHE A 49 6.12 -0.17 12.92
N ARG A 50 7.32 0.38 13.13
CA ARG A 50 7.93 0.53 14.46
C ARG A 50 7.88 1.99 14.90
N LYS A 51 7.60 2.22 16.17
CA LYS A 51 7.68 3.54 16.78
C LYS A 51 9.12 3.83 17.20
N GLU A 52 9.74 4.82 16.58
CA GLU A 52 11.11 5.25 16.80
C GLU A 52 11.08 6.75 17.12
N ASP A 53 11.56 7.16 18.29
CA ASP A 53 11.54 8.55 18.77
C ASP A 53 10.15 9.22 18.63
N GLY A 54 9.10 8.48 18.96
CA GLY A 54 7.71 8.93 18.89
C GLY A 54 7.10 8.93 17.48
N LYS A 55 7.85 8.52 16.45
CA LYS A 55 7.41 8.49 15.04
C LYS A 55 7.28 7.07 14.52
N TYR A 56 6.22 6.78 13.77
CA TYR A 56 6.09 5.50 13.10
C TYR A 56 6.97 5.46 11.84
N LYS A 57 7.77 4.41 11.73
CA LYS A 57 8.60 4.08 10.56
C LYS A 57 8.16 2.73 10.03
N MET A 58 7.88 2.64 8.73
CA MET A 58 7.53 1.37 8.12
C MET A 58 8.76 0.45 8.11
N ILE A 59 8.60 -0.76 8.64
CA ILE A 59 9.64 -1.80 8.72
C ILE A 59 9.25 -3.07 7.95
N GLY A 60 8.03 -3.12 7.40
CA GLY A 60 7.56 -4.19 6.54
C GLY A 60 6.41 -3.73 5.66
N HIS A 61 6.45 -4.15 4.39
CA HIS A 61 5.40 -3.93 3.38
C HIS A 61 5.20 -5.27 2.67
N HIS A 62 4.13 -5.98 3.01
CA HIS A 62 3.77 -7.22 2.35
C HIS A 62 2.54 -6.97 1.50
N THR A 63 2.64 -7.26 0.21
CA THR A 63 1.56 -7.06 -0.75
C THR A 63 1.31 -8.29 -1.58
N ASP A 64 0.05 -8.48 -1.94
CA ASP A 64 -0.38 -9.47 -2.90
C ASP A 64 -1.42 -8.89 -3.85
N LEU A 65 -1.37 -9.34 -5.11
CA LEU A 65 -2.42 -9.04 -6.08
C LEU A 65 -3.70 -9.74 -5.64
N LEU A 66 -4.83 -9.04 -5.75
CA LEU A 66 -6.12 -9.67 -5.52
C LEU A 66 -6.32 -10.84 -6.50
N PRO A 67 -6.99 -11.93 -6.11
CA PRO A 67 -7.11 -13.13 -6.93
C PRO A 67 -7.64 -12.88 -8.35
N PHE A 68 -8.52 -11.90 -8.53
CA PHE A 68 -9.08 -11.54 -9.84
C PHE A 68 -8.14 -10.71 -10.74
N LEU A 69 -6.98 -10.30 -10.23
CA LEU A 69 -5.91 -9.63 -10.98
C LEU A 69 -4.74 -10.56 -11.32
N GLN A 70 -4.80 -11.83 -10.90
CA GLN A 70 -3.84 -12.84 -11.34
C GLN A 70 -4.17 -13.21 -12.79
N LYS A 71 -3.18 -13.08 -13.69
CA LYS A 71 -3.29 -13.44 -15.11
C LYS A 71 -3.40 -14.95 -15.31
#